data_AF-A0A3M0XNG6-F1
#
_entry.id   AF-A0A3M0XNG6-F1
#
_cell.length_a   1.000
_cell.length_b   1.000
_cell.length_c   1.000
_cell.angle_alpha   90.00
_cell.angle_beta   90.00
_cell.angle_gamma   90.00
#
_symmetry.space_group_name_H-M   'P 1'
#
loop_
_entity.id
_entity.type
_entity.pdbx_description
1 polymer ?
#
loop_
_entity_poly.entity_id
_entity_poly.type
_entity_poly.pdbx_seq_one_letter_code
_entity_poly.pdbx_strand_id
1 'polypeptide(L)'
;GIEICCIGSSTAKILRGYGLIADLIPDVYSAEGLIELFKNDVKGRRFLLPRAEKGREDFPHMVRDSGGFIDIPTAYRTVKPKLLSKIKRLKRFLQEGRITIATFTSASTFNNLRDSLGDDINNLLNGVIIVAIGPVTAKAIESAGLKVHIIPEKATIEAMTDAIINYFHPSPNTKRCWSKG
;
A
#
# COMPACT_ATOMS: atom_id res chain seq x y z
N GLY A 1 30.76 -13.10 9.39
CA GLY A 1 29.91 -13.28 8.18
C GLY A 1 29.34 -11.93 7.79
N ILE A 2 28.42 -11.89 6.83
CA ILE A 2 27.66 -10.68 6.49
C ILE A 2 26.43 -10.64 7.41
N GLU A 3 26.12 -9.49 7.99
CA GLU A 3 24.87 -9.28 8.74
C GLU A 3 23.73 -8.91 7.78
N ILE A 4 22.57 -9.56 7.92
CA ILE A 4 21.38 -9.35 7.10
C ILE A 4 20.34 -8.60 7.93
N CYS A 5 20.02 -7.38 7.52
CA CYS A 5 18.96 -6.58 8.12
C CYS A 5 17.69 -6.60 7.24
N CYS A 6 16.52 -6.79 7.87
CA CYS A 6 15.21 -6.64 7.22
C CYS A 6 14.41 -5.53 7.87
N ILE A 7 13.74 -4.69 7.09
CA ILE A 7 12.86 -3.64 7.66
C ILE A 7 11.67 -4.25 8.41
N GLY A 8 11.09 -5.34 7.91
CA GLY A 8 9.87 -5.90 8.47
C GLY A 8 9.84 -7.42 8.51
N SER A 9 9.00 -7.94 9.40
CA SER A 9 8.84 -9.37 9.65
C SER A 9 8.34 -10.17 8.44
N SER A 10 7.57 -9.55 7.53
CA SER A 10 7.14 -10.17 6.28
C SER A 10 8.32 -10.50 5.36
N THR A 11 9.25 -9.56 5.19
CA THR A 11 10.49 -9.77 4.42
C THR A 11 11.38 -10.82 5.08
N ALA A 12 11.54 -10.77 6.40
CA ALA A 12 12.31 -11.76 7.15
C ALA A 12 11.73 -13.19 6.99
N LYS A 13 10.40 -13.33 6.96
CA LYS A 13 9.72 -14.61 6.70
C LYS A 13 10.04 -15.14 5.30
N ILE A 14 10.10 -14.28 4.28
CA ILE A 14 10.48 -14.67 2.92
C ILE A 14 11.94 -15.15 2.88
N LEU A 15 12.87 -14.42 3.50
CA LEU A 15 14.29 -14.80 3.56
C LEU A 15 14.50 -16.21 4.15
N ARG A 16 13.76 -16.57 5.20
CA ARG A 16 13.83 -17.92 5.78
C ARG A 16 13.50 -19.03 4.78
N GLY A 17 12.60 -18.77 3.84
CA GLY A 17 12.29 -19.70 2.75
C GLY A 17 13.48 -19.96 1.81
N TYR A 18 14.45 -19.04 1.76
CA TYR A 18 15.71 -19.19 1.03
C TYR A 18 16.86 -19.72 1.91
N GLY A 19 16.59 -20.13 3.15
CA GLY A 19 17.62 -20.58 4.10
C GLY A 19 18.44 -19.44 4.72
N LEU A 20 17.99 -18.18 4.58
CA LEU A 20 18.65 -17.01 5.15
C LEU A 20 17.89 -16.53 6.40
N ILE A 21 18.62 -16.17 7.44
CA ILE A 21 18.05 -15.62 8.68
C ILE A 21 18.49 -14.16 8.76
N ALA A 22 17.53 -13.25 9.00
CA ALA A 22 17.85 -11.86 9.29
C ALA A 22 18.42 -11.76 10.71
N ASP A 23 19.60 -11.17 10.84
CA ASP A 23 20.26 -10.91 12.12
C ASP A 23 19.61 -9.73 12.85
N LEU A 24 19.08 -8.77 12.07
CA LEU A 24 18.52 -7.53 12.58
C LEU A 24 17.16 -7.23 11.95
N ILE A 25 16.20 -6.83 12.80
CA ILE A 25 14.89 -6.31 12.40
C ILE A 25 14.57 -5.16 13.36
N PRO A 26 14.31 -3.93 12.89
CA PRO A 26 13.98 -2.81 13.76
C PRO A 26 12.58 -2.99 14.37
N ASP A 27 12.36 -2.43 15.57
CA ASP A 27 11.04 -2.44 16.23
C ASP A 27 9.99 -1.67 15.42
N VAL A 28 10.43 -0.61 14.73
CA VAL A 28 9.60 0.18 13.81
C VAL A 28 9.96 -0.21 12.38
N TYR A 29 8.99 -0.76 11.64
CA TYR A 29 9.20 -1.23 10.27
C TYR A 29 9.24 -0.09 9.24
N SER A 30 10.19 0.82 9.39
CA SER A 30 10.32 2.03 8.57
C SER A 30 11.78 2.46 8.37
N ALA A 31 12.00 3.52 7.58
CA ALA A 31 13.33 4.10 7.40
C ALA A 31 13.84 4.71 8.71
N GLU A 32 12.95 5.30 9.48
CA GLU A 32 13.22 5.88 10.81
C GLU A 32 13.64 4.78 11.80
N GLY A 33 13.01 3.60 11.74
CA GLY A 33 13.44 2.45 12.54
C GLY A 33 14.85 1.96 12.19
N LEU A 34 15.23 1.97 10.91
CA LEU A 34 16.62 1.68 10.50
C LEU A 34 17.60 2.74 11.01
N ILE A 35 17.20 4.01 10.99
CA ILE A 35 18.04 5.09 11.51
C ILE A 35 18.29 4.88 13.00
N GLU A 36 17.23 4.63 13.77
CA GLU A 36 17.35 4.39 15.21
C GLU A 36 18.22 3.17 15.53
N LEU A 37 18.09 2.10 14.74
CA LEU A 37 18.88 0.87 14.88
C LEU A 37 20.38 1.11 14.68
N PHE A 38 20.76 1.95 13.72
CA PHE A 38 22.17 2.12 13.32
C PHE A 38 22.81 3.44 13.77
N LYS A 39 22.08 4.42 14.33
CA LYS A 39 22.57 5.79 14.58
C LYS A 39 23.93 5.91 15.29
N ASN A 40 24.29 4.94 16.13
CA ASN A 40 25.54 4.93 16.90
C ASN A 40 26.59 3.95 16.37
N ASP A 41 26.31 3.26 15.26
CA ASP A 41 27.08 2.12 14.77
C ASP A 41 27.18 2.13 13.24
N VAL A 42 27.55 3.28 12.69
CA VAL A 42 27.71 3.48 11.25
C VAL A 42 29.17 3.64 10.84
N LYS A 43 29.96 4.35 11.66
CA LYS A 43 31.29 4.84 11.25
C LYS A 43 32.20 3.70 10.80
N GLY A 44 32.69 3.77 9.56
CA GLY A 44 33.56 2.76 8.96
C GLY A 44 32.85 1.49 8.49
N ARG A 45 31.55 1.31 8.76
CA ARG A 45 30.77 0.17 8.25
C ARG A 45 30.43 0.34 6.77
N ARG A 46 30.22 -0.78 6.10
CA ARG A 46 29.80 -0.85 4.70
C ARG A 46 28.43 -1.49 4.60
N PHE A 47 27.51 -0.82 3.91
CA PHE A 47 26.13 -1.24 3.72
C PHE A 47 25.85 -1.49 2.25
N LEU A 48 25.09 -2.53 1.95
CA LEU A 48 24.49 -2.78 0.65
C LEU A 48 22.97 -2.71 0.82
N LEU A 49 22.32 -1.78 0.13
CA LEU A 49 20.87 -1.55 0.21
C LEU A 49 20.21 -1.71 -1.16
N PRO A 50 19.92 -2.95 -1.60
CA PRO A 50 19.12 -3.17 -2.80
C PRO A 50 17.69 -2.68 -2.58
N ARG A 51 17.22 -1.76 -3.42
CA ARG A 51 15.90 -1.11 -3.24
C ARG A 51 15.22 -0.75 -4.56
N ALA A 52 13.98 -0.28 -4.47
CA ALA A 52 13.28 0.31 -5.61
C ALA A 52 14.06 1.51 -6.17
N GLU A 53 14.02 1.73 -7.49
CA GLU A 53 14.64 2.88 -8.16
C GLU A 53 14.28 4.21 -7.50
N LYS A 54 13.03 4.34 -7.06
CA LYS A 54 12.57 5.46 -6.25
C LYS A 54 12.45 5.00 -4.80
N GLY A 55 13.24 5.60 -3.92
CA GLY A 55 13.12 5.36 -2.49
C GLY A 55 13.56 6.57 -1.66
N ARG A 56 13.23 6.54 -0.37
CA ARG A 56 13.61 7.58 0.61
C ARG A 56 15.11 7.63 0.86
N GLU A 57 15.71 8.80 0.84
CA GLU A 57 17.15 8.97 1.04
C GLU A 57 17.57 9.19 2.50
N ASP A 58 16.61 9.26 3.43
CA ASP A 58 16.87 9.57 4.85
C ASP A 58 17.93 8.65 5.49
N PHE A 59 17.78 7.32 5.33
CA PHE A 59 18.74 6.36 5.87
C PHE A 59 20.09 6.38 5.13
N PRO A 60 20.15 6.35 3.78
CA PRO A 60 21.39 6.58 3.04
C PRO A 60 22.16 7.84 3.41
N HIS A 61 21.46 8.97 3.59
CA HIS A 61 22.07 10.23 4.00
C HIS A 61 22.68 10.08 5.39
N MET A 62 21.91 9.60 6.37
CA MET A 62 22.42 9.36 7.73
C MET A 62 23.67 8.46 7.73
N VAL A 63 23.67 7.40 6.92
CA VAL A 63 24.82 6.48 6.84
C VAL A 63 26.08 7.19 6.35
N ARG A 64 25.96 8.00 5.28
CA ARG A 64 27.09 8.76 4.74
C ARG A 64 27.56 9.84 5.71
N ASP A 65 26.63 10.59 6.30
CA ASP A 65 26.92 11.69 7.23
C ASP A 65 27.60 11.18 8.52
N SER A 66 27.29 9.95 8.93
CA SER A 66 27.90 9.30 10.10
C SER A 66 29.21 8.55 9.79
N GLY A 67 29.78 8.74 8.59
CA GLY A 67 31.07 8.18 8.19
C GLY A 67 31.04 6.71 7.77
N GLY A 68 29.88 6.19 7.38
CA GLY A 68 29.72 4.87 6.78
C GLY A 68 29.71 4.92 5.26
N PHE A 69 29.82 3.76 4.63
CA PHE A 69 29.78 3.60 3.19
C PHE A 69 28.53 2.83 2.80
N ILE A 70 27.80 3.28 1.78
CA ILE A 70 26.58 2.62 1.34
C ILE A 70 26.45 2.55 -0.18
N ASP A 71 26.27 1.35 -0.68
CA ASP A 71 25.95 1.04 -2.08
C ASP A 71 24.45 0.78 -2.22
N ILE A 72 23.80 1.40 -3.22
CA ILE A 72 22.34 1.39 -3.37
C ILE A 72 21.96 0.92 -4.78
N PRO A 73 22.10 -0.38 -5.09
CA PRO A 73 21.70 -0.88 -6.39
C PRO A 73 20.17 -0.85 -6.55
N THR A 74 19.71 -0.38 -7.71
CA THR A 74 18.31 -0.48 -8.10
C THR A 74 17.94 -1.94 -8.34
N ALA A 75 17.16 -2.51 -7.43
CA ALA A 75 16.68 -3.89 -7.52
C ALA A 75 15.44 -4.02 -8.42
N TYR A 76 14.57 -3.00 -8.44
CA TYR A 76 13.37 -2.98 -9.28
C TYR A 76 12.87 -1.56 -9.54
N ARG A 77 12.00 -1.41 -10.55
CA ARG A 77 11.32 -0.16 -10.86
C ARG A 77 9.81 -0.37 -10.84
N THR A 78 9.09 0.50 -10.12
CA THR A 78 7.63 0.57 -10.22
C THR A 78 7.26 1.25 -11.54
N VAL A 79 6.72 0.47 -12.46
CA VAL A 79 6.23 0.97 -13.76
C VAL A 79 4.71 1.08 -13.75
N LYS A 80 4.16 2.15 -14.35
CA LYS A 80 2.72 2.20 -14.61
C LYS A 80 2.38 1.06 -15.59
N PRO A 81 1.43 0.18 -15.27
CA PRO A 81 1.07 -0.90 -16.17
C PRO A 81 0.49 -0.33 -17.47
N LYS A 82 0.90 -0.88 -18.61
CA LYS A 82 0.31 -0.54 -19.93
C LYS A 82 -1.06 -1.20 -20.01
N LEU A 83 -2.08 -0.52 -19.50
CA LEU A 83 -3.41 -1.09 -19.31
C LEU A 83 -4.39 -0.79 -20.45
N LEU A 84 -4.01 -0.16 -21.57
CA LEU A 84 -4.98 0.36 -22.56
C LEU A 84 -6.09 -0.65 -22.96
N SER A 85 -5.73 -1.90 -23.28
CA SER A 85 -6.71 -2.95 -23.60
C SER A 85 -7.55 -3.38 -22.39
N LYS A 86 -6.94 -3.44 -21.20
CA LYS A 86 -7.62 -3.76 -19.94
C LYS A 86 -8.56 -2.64 -19.49
N ILE A 87 -8.21 -1.37 -19.74
CA ILE A 87 -9.03 -0.20 -19.46
C ILE A 87 -10.26 -0.19 -20.35
N LYS A 88 -10.12 -0.45 -21.66
CA LYS A 88 -11.28 -0.55 -22.56
C LYS A 88 -12.25 -1.65 -22.09
N ARG A 89 -11.72 -2.81 -21.68
CA ARG A 89 -12.53 -3.90 -21.12
C ARG A 89 -13.20 -3.51 -19.80
N LEU A 90 -12.48 -2.81 -18.92
CA LEU A 90 -13.00 -2.33 -17.65
C LEU A 90 -14.13 -1.30 -17.86
N LYS A 91 -13.93 -0.31 -18.73
CA LYS A 91 -14.97 0.67 -19.11
C LYS A 91 -16.24 -0.03 -19.58
N ARG A 92 -16.10 -1.01 -20.49
CA ARG A 92 -17.22 -1.81 -20.97
C ARG A 92 -17.93 -2.56 -19.84
N PHE A 93 -17.20 -3.21 -18.94
CA PHE A 93 -17.82 -3.95 -17.83
C PHE A 93 -18.54 -3.04 -16.83
N LEU A 94 -18.03 -1.83 -16.60
CA LEU A 94 -18.71 -0.82 -15.79
C LEU A 94 -20.00 -0.33 -16.48
N GLN A 95 -19.93 -0.02 -17.78
CA GLN A 95 -21.09 0.41 -18.58
C GLN A 95 -22.17 -0.67 -18.70
N GLU A 96 -21.77 -1.94 -18.83
CA GLU A 96 -22.67 -3.10 -18.87
C GLU A 96 -23.22 -3.47 -17.47
N GLY A 97 -22.85 -2.76 -16.40
CA GLY A 97 -23.28 -3.07 -15.03
C GLY A 97 -22.74 -4.40 -14.48
N ARG A 98 -21.67 -4.95 -15.07
CA ARG A 98 -21.08 -6.24 -14.70
C ARG A 98 -20.16 -6.16 -13.47
N ILE A 99 -19.83 -4.96 -13.04
CA ILE A 99 -19.05 -4.69 -11.83
C ILE A 99 -19.96 -3.97 -10.87
N THR A 100 -20.28 -4.63 -9.76
CA THR A 100 -21.17 -4.12 -8.72
C THR A 100 -20.41 -3.51 -7.54
N ILE A 101 -19.16 -3.94 -7.32
CA ILE A 101 -18.31 -3.50 -6.22
C ILE A 101 -16.91 -3.18 -6.75
N ALA A 102 -16.34 -2.06 -6.32
CA ALA A 102 -14.96 -1.66 -6.56
C ALA A 102 -14.21 -1.46 -5.24
N THR A 103 -13.12 -2.20 -5.04
CA THR A 103 -12.31 -2.14 -3.81
C THR A 103 -10.97 -1.46 -4.05
N PHE A 104 -10.60 -0.53 -3.17
CA PHE A 104 -9.33 0.19 -3.23
C PHE A 104 -8.51 -0.04 -1.96
N THR A 105 -7.35 -0.69 -2.12
CA THR A 105 -6.41 -1.02 -1.04
C THR A 105 -5.38 0.08 -0.79
N SER A 106 -5.39 1.14 -1.59
CA SER A 106 -4.56 2.33 -1.38
C SER A 106 -5.10 3.51 -2.18
N ALA A 107 -4.82 4.72 -1.71
CA ALA A 107 -5.07 5.95 -2.47
C ALA A 107 -4.36 5.93 -3.84
N SER A 108 -3.15 5.34 -3.92
CA SER A 108 -2.41 5.23 -5.18
C SER A 108 -3.11 4.34 -6.21
N THR A 109 -3.77 3.26 -5.78
CA THR A 109 -4.54 2.40 -6.70
C THR A 109 -5.74 3.14 -7.28
N PHE A 110 -6.47 3.90 -6.45
CA PHE A 110 -7.57 4.74 -6.90
C PHE A 110 -7.09 5.84 -7.87
N ASN A 111 -6.05 6.59 -7.49
CA ASN A 111 -5.50 7.66 -8.33
C ASN A 111 -5.00 7.12 -9.67
N ASN A 112 -4.33 5.98 -9.70
CA ASN A 112 -3.88 5.34 -10.94
C ASN A 112 -5.07 4.94 -11.84
N LEU A 113 -6.17 4.47 -11.25
CA LEU A 113 -7.39 4.16 -11.99
C LEU A 113 -8.03 5.44 -12.56
N ARG A 114 -8.13 6.50 -11.75
CA ARG A 114 -8.64 7.80 -12.16
C ARG A 114 -7.84 8.38 -13.32
N ASP A 115 -6.50 8.39 -13.21
CA ASP A 115 -5.61 8.84 -14.29
C ASP A 115 -5.84 8.05 -15.59
N SER A 116 -6.18 6.75 -15.47
CA SER A 116 -6.38 5.88 -16.62
C SER A 116 -7.78 5.99 -17.24
N LEU A 117 -8.80 6.28 -16.45
CA LEU A 117 -10.18 6.42 -16.91
C LEU A 117 -10.51 7.86 -17.35
N GLY A 118 -9.79 8.84 -16.81
CA GLY A 118 -10.05 10.26 -16.99
C GLY A 118 -11.34 10.71 -16.28
N ASP A 119 -11.93 11.78 -16.79
CA ASP A 119 -13.13 12.42 -16.21
C ASP A 119 -14.36 11.50 -16.23
N ASP A 120 -14.35 10.43 -17.04
CA ASP A 120 -15.42 9.44 -17.11
C ASP A 120 -15.61 8.65 -15.79
N ILE A 121 -14.63 8.66 -14.88
CA ILE A 121 -14.64 7.80 -13.68
C ILE A 121 -15.91 7.98 -12.83
N ASN A 122 -16.41 9.20 -12.72
CA ASN A 122 -17.60 9.50 -11.92
C ASN A 122 -18.86 8.89 -12.53
N ASN A 123 -18.98 8.95 -13.86
CA ASN A 123 -20.08 8.33 -14.59
C ASN A 123 -19.97 6.80 -14.57
N LEU A 124 -18.75 6.27 -14.73
CA LEU A 124 -18.51 4.82 -14.80
C LEU A 124 -18.66 4.11 -13.45
N LEU A 125 -18.34 4.78 -12.35
CA LEU A 125 -18.52 4.24 -11.00
C LEU A 125 -19.88 4.63 -10.39
N ASN A 126 -20.73 5.35 -11.13
CA ASN A 126 -22.08 5.62 -10.69
C ASN A 126 -22.85 4.29 -10.54
N GLY A 127 -23.48 4.08 -9.38
CA GLY A 127 -24.16 2.82 -9.05
C GLY A 127 -23.24 1.66 -8.66
N VAL A 128 -21.91 1.85 -8.65
CA VAL A 128 -20.95 0.86 -8.14
C VAL A 128 -20.69 1.12 -6.66
N ILE A 129 -20.75 0.07 -5.85
CA ILE A 129 -20.42 0.16 -4.42
C ILE A 129 -18.90 0.28 -4.27
N ILE A 130 -18.45 1.40 -3.73
CA ILE A 130 -17.02 1.70 -3.55
C ILE A 130 -16.57 1.38 -2.14
N VAL A 131 -15.52 0.59 -2.02
CA VAL A 131 -14.91 0.16 -0.75
C VAL A 131 -13.50 0.73 -0.67
N ALA A 132 -13.19 1.43 0.42
CA ALA A 132 -11.85 1.90 0.72
C ALA A 132 -11.28 1.13 1.91
N ILE A 133 -10.05 0.64 1.82
CA ILE A 133 -9.43 -0.12 2.93
C ILE A 133 -9.22 0.70 4.21
N GLY A 134 -9.24 2.03 4.12
CA GLY A 134 -9.04 2.91 5.26
C GLY A 134 -9.18 4.40 4.93
N PRO A 135 -9.07 5.27 5.95
CA PRO A 135 -9.44 6.69 5.86
C PRO A 135 -8.66 7.50 4.82
N VAL A 136 -7.37 7.22 4.65
CA VAL A 136 -6.54 7.91 3.64
C VAL A 136 -7.03 7.61 2.21
N THR A 137 -7.38 6.35 1.95
CA THR A 137 -7.93 5.94 0.65
C THR A 137 -9.33 6.51 0.44
N ALA A 138 -10.17 6.51 1.48
CA ALA A 138 -11.52 7.07 1.43
C ALA A 138 -11.48 8.56 1.08
N LYS A 139 -10.63 9.33 1.78
CA LYS A 139 -10.43 10.76 1.52
C LYS A 139 -10.02 11.04 0.08
N ALA A 140 -9.14 10.22 -0.51
CA ALA A 140 -8.72 10.37 -1.90
C ALA A 140 -9.87 10.17 -2.90
N ILE A 141 -10.78 9.22 -2.62
CA ILE A 141 -11.97 8.93 -3.42
C ILE A 141 -12.99 10.06 -3.29
N GLU A 142 -13.29 10.49 -2.06
CA GLU A 142 -14.24 11.56 -1.78
C GLU A 142 -13.78 12.91 -2.34
N SER A 143 -12.49 13.20 -2.28
CA SER A 143 -11.90 14.39 -2.91
C SER A 143 -12.03 14.40 -4.44
N ALA A 144 -12.33 13.26 -5.07
CA ALA A 144 -12.62 13.15 -6.49
C ALA A 144 -14.12 13.26 -6.82
N GLY A 145 -14.98 13.50 -5.81
CA GLY A 145 -16.43 13.61 -5.96
C GLY A 145 -17.18 12.27 -5.92
N LEU A 146 -16.52 11.18 -5.54
CA LEU A 146 -17.13 9.85 -5.43
C LEU A 146 -17.52 9.53 -3.99
N LYS A 147 -18.63 8.82 -3.81
CA LYS A 147 -19.07 8.34 -2.50
C LYS A 147 -18.39 7.02 -2.13
N VAL A 148 -17.72 6.98 -0.99
CA VAL A 148 -17.27 5.72 -0.37
C VAL A 148 -18.45 5.11 0.38
N HIS A 149 -18.71 3.82 0.14
CA HIS A 149 -19.85 3.10 0.72
C HIS A 149 -19.44 2.28 1.93
N ILE A 150 -18.21 1.74 1.92
CA ILE A 150 -17.71 0.83 2.94
C ILE A 150 -16.26 1.19 3.28
N ILE A 151 -15.96 1.31 4.58
CA ILE A 151 -14.61 1.39 5.13
C ILE A 151 -14.56 0.37 6.30
N PRO A 152 -13.64 -0.61 6.29
CA PRO A 152 -13.53 -1.56 7.38
C PRO A 152 -12.95 -0.91 8.65
N GLU A 153 -13.22 -1.50 9.81
CA GLU A 153 -12.67 -1.03 11.09
C GLU A 153 -11.14 -1.13 11.14
N LYS A 154 -10.56 -2.10 10.44
CA LYS A 154 -9.12 -2.33 10.33
C LYS A 154 -8.68 -2.34 8.87
N ALA A 155 -7.53 -1.75 8.58
CA ALA A 155 -6.94 -1.73 7.25
C ALA A 155 -6.28 -3.07 6.87
N THR A 156 -7.09 -4.14 6.83
CA THR A 156 -6.70 -5.51 6.49
C THR A 156 -7.64 -6.06 5.43
N ILE A 157 -7.19 -7.05 4.65
CA ILE A 157 -8.04 -7.67 3.62
C ILE A 157 -9.20 -8.42 4.28
N GLU A 158 -8.95 -9.10 5.39
CA GLU A 158 -9.93 -9.86 6.15
C GLU A 158 -11.07 -8.94 6.63
N ALA A 159 -10.74 -7.84 7.32
CA ALA A 159 -11.74 -6.89 7.79
C ALA A 159 -12.49 -6.20 6.63
N MET A 160 -11.83 -5.96 5.49
CA MET A 160 -12.48 -5.43 4.28
C MET A 160 -13.51 -6.42 3.72
N THR A 161 -13.17 -7.71 3.67
CA THR A 161 -14.08 -8.77 3.26
C THR A 161 -15.29 -8.88 4.20
N ASP A 162 -15.05 -8.87 5.52
CA ASP A 162 -16.12 -8.91 6.53
C ASP A 162 -17.05 -7.70 6.41
N ALA A 163 -16.49 -6.50 6.19
CA ALA A 163 -17.28 -5.28 6.00
C ALA A 163 -18.15 -5.34 4.73
N ILE A 164 -17.63 -5.92 3.65
CA ILE A 164 -18.41 -6.16 2.42
C ILE A 164 -19.56 -7.13 2.68
N ILE A 165 -19.30 -8.26 3.35
CA ILE A 165 -20.33 -9.25 3.66
C ILE A 165 -21.43 -8.61 4.53
N ASN A 166 -21.05 -7.91 5.60
CA ASN A 166 -21.98 -7.26 6.51
C ASN A 166 -22.84 -6.16 5.84
N TYR A 167 -22.33 -5.52 4.79
CA TYR A 167 -23.08 -4.53 4.03
C TYR A 167 -24.27 -5.13 3.26
N PHE A 168 -24.10 -6.34 2.70
CA PHE A 168 -25.16 -7.03 1.95
C PHE A 168 -26.01 -7.96 2.82
N HIS A 169 -25.43 -8.49 3.88
CA HIS A 169 -26.10 -9.34 4.86
C HIS A 169 -25.92 -8.73 6.25
N PRO A 170 -26.72 -7.70 6.61
CA PRO A 170 -26.66 -7.12 7.93
C PRO A 170 -26.99 -8.20 8.96
N SER A 171 -25.98 -8.66 9.70
CA SER A 171 -26.22 -9.53 10.84
C SER A 171 -27.12 -8.78 11.84
N PRO A 172 -28.11 -9.44 12.48
CA PRO A 172 -29.01 -8.77 13.42
C PRO A 172 -28.31 -8.16 14.65
N ASN A 173 -26.99 -8.35 14.80
CA ASN A 173 -26.20 -7.93 15.96
C ASN A 173 -25.17 -6.82 15.68
N THR A 174 -25.07 -6.27 14.46
CA THR A 174 -24.19 -5.12 14.19
C THR A 174 -24.86 -3.82 14.61
N LYS A 175 -24.43 -3.26 15.75
CA LYS A 175 -24.80 -1.90 16.17
C LYS A 175 -24.44 -0.93 15.04
N ARG A 176 -25.46 -0.35 14.41
CA ARG A 176 -25.33 0.77 13.48
C ARG A 176 -24.69 1.96 14.21
N CYS A 177 -23.37 2.07 14.17
CA CYS A 177 -22.67 3.31 14.48
C CYS A 177 -22.76 4.23 13.25
N TRP A 178 -23.95 4.78 13.02
CA TRP A 178 -24.11 5.96 12.16
C TRP A 178 -24.36 7.15 13.07
N SER A 179 -23.31 7.95 13.30
CA SER A 179 -23.45 9.27 13.88
C SER A 179 -24.28 10.14 12.94
N LYS A 180 -25.35 10.70 13.48
CA LYS A 180 -26.13 11.79 12.89
C LYS A 180 -25.21 12.97 12.57
N GLY A 181 -25.40 13.56 11.39
CA GLY A 181 -24.74 14.78 10.93
C GLY A 181 -25.06 15.01 9.47
#